data_AF-A0A3D6ELI9-F1
#
_entry.id   AF-A0A3D6ELI9-F1
#
_cell.length_a   1.000
_cell.length_b   1.000
_cell.length_c   1.000
_cell.angle_alpha   90.00
_cell.angle_beta   90.00
_cell.angle_gamma   90.00
#
_symmetry.space_group_name_H-M   'P 1'
#
loop_
_entity.id
_entity.type
_entity.pdbx_description
1 polymer ?
#
loop_
_entity_poly.entity_id
_entity_poly.type
_entity_poly.pdbx_seq_one_letter_code
_entity_poly.pdbx_strand_id
1 'polypeptide(L)'
;MARISSLILIPVLSSMALTAGDYDALIGAMKKAWPQVGTLAVVCDANGSKASLGTLTGAAGGMKVIVVDVKGPQDMGKAIATLAGRKPDAVILLAGDKVAGDGSSAASFLIQRMAAIKIPTAATSEAGVKQGAALGIGPGTGGRLLSNAKVAAVAGVAVPAGATAL
;
A
#
# COMPACT_ATOMS: atom_id res chain seq x y z
N MET A 1 -51.03 0.19 -9.43
CA MET A 1 -49.72 -0.36 -9.01
C MET A 1 -48.67 0.12 -10.02
N ALA A 2 -47.80 1.06 -9.64
CA ALA A 2 -46.63 1.43 -10.44
C ALA A 2 -45.48 1.65 -9.47
N ARG A 3 -44.53 0.70 -9.47
CA ARG A 3 -43.31 0.77 -8.65
C ARG A 3 -42.28 1.59 -9.43
N ILE A 4 -42.02 2.81 -8.97
CA ILE A 4 -40.95 3.66 -9.49
C ILE A 4 -39.65 3.13 -8.88
N SER A 5 -38.97 2.27 -9.65
CA SER A 5 -37.65 1.74 -9.30
C SER A 5 -36.64 2.89 -9.25
N SER A 6 -36.03 3.06 -8.07
CA SER A 6 -34.94 3.99 -7.80
C SER A 6 -33.77 3.76 -8.75
N LEU A 7 -33.39 4.81 -9.49
CA LEU A 7 -32.08 4.92 -10.13
C LEU A 7 -31.04 5.11 -9.02
N ILE A 8 -30.33 4.04 -8.69
CA ILE A 8 -29.14 4.08 -7.83
C ILE A 8 -28.02 4.72 -8.67
N LEU A 9 -27.66 5.95 -8.31
CA LEU A 9 -26.43 6.59 -8.74
C LEU A 9 -25.25 5.77 -8.18
N ILE A 10 -24.50 5.11 -9.05
CA ILE A 10 -23.22 4.46 -8.70
C ILE A 10 -22.19 5.59 -8.59
N PRO A 11 -21.59 5.87 -7.41
CA PRO A 11 -20.44 6.75 -7.37
C PRO A 11 -19.27 6.01 -8.03
N VAL A 12 -18.85 6.51 -9.20
CA VAL A 12 -17.57 6.17 -9.81
C VAL A 12 -16.49 6.56 -8.81
N LEU A 13 -15.92 5.57 -8.11
CA LEU A 13 -14.64 5.75 -7.43
C LEU A 13 -13.61 6.03 -8.51
N SER A 14 -13.35 7.31 -8.71
CA SER A 14 -12.23 7.80 -9.52
C SER A 14 -10.97 7.35 -8.80
N SER A 15 -10.38 6.25 -9.25
CA SER A 15 -9.04 5.82 -8.83
C SER A 15 -8.07 6.90 -9.29
N MET A 16 -7.81 7.89 -8.44
CA MET A 16 -6.78 8.89 -8.72
C MET A 16 -5.46 8.14 -8.81
N ALA A 17 -4.95 8.02 -10.04
CA ALA A 17 -3.62 7.51 -10.28
C ALA A 17 -2.63 8.36 -9.47
N LEU A 18 -1.87 7.71 -8.59
CA LEU A 18 -0.85 8.41 -7.81
C LEU A 18 0.13 9.11 -8.76
N THR A 19 0.42 10.37 -8.46
CA THR A 19 1.43 11.13 -9.20
C THR A 19 2.82 10.80 -8.65
N ALA A 20 3.88 11.08 -9.42
CA ALA A 20 5.25 10.85 -8.97
C ALA A 20 5.53 11.50 -7.59
N GLY A 21 5.00 12.71 -7.36
CA GLY A 21 5.16 13.43 -6.10
C GLY A 21 4.51 12.76 -4.88
N ASP A 22 3.44 11.98 -5.07
CA ASP A 22 2.81 11.21 -3.99
C ASP A 22 3.71 10.03 -3.55
N TYR A 23 4.38 9.38 -4.51
CA TYR A 23 5.36 8.34 -4.22
C TYR A 23 6.63 8.91 -3.59
N ASP A 24 7.09 10.09 -4.03
CA ASP A 24 8.21 10.78 -3.37
C ASP A 24 7.90 11.12 -1.91
N ALA A 25 6.67 11.58 -1.63
CA ALA A 25 6.21 11.84 -0.26
C ALA A 25 6.11 10.55 0.57
N LEU A 26 5.60 9.47 -0.02
CA LEU A 26 5.58 8.14 0.60
C LEU A 26 6.98 7.65 0.95
N ILE A 27 7.88 7.65 -0.03
CA ILE A 27 9.26 7.20 0.15
C ILE A 27 9.99 8.10 1.15
N GLY A 28 9.76 9.41 1.12
CA GLY A 28 10.30 10.35 2.10
C GLY A 28 9.82 10.08 3.53
N ALA A 29 8.52 9.80 3.70
CA ALA A 29 7.95 9.40 4.98
C ALA A 29 8.50 8.04 5.44
N MET A 30 8.64 7.09 4.52
CA MET A 30 9.23 5.78 4.81
C MET A 30 10.70 5.90 5.23
N LYS A 31 11.53 6.71 4.57
CA LYS A 31 12.93 6.90 4.97
C LYS A 31 13.07 7.61 6.31
N LYS A 32 12.13 8.49 6.68
CA LYS A 32 12.09 9.12 8.01
C LYS A 32 11.64 8.12 9.09
N ALA A 33 10.68 7.28 8.78
CA ALA A 33 10.14 6.26 9.68
C ALA A 33 11.07 5.05 9.85
N TRP A 34 11.77 4.69 8.76
CA TRP A 34 12.68 3.57 8.62
C TRP A 34 13.90 3.98 7.80
N PRO A 35 14.90 4.59 8.43
CA PRO A 35 16.13 5.00 7.73
C PRO A 35 16.92 3.80 7.17
N GLN A 36 16.68 2.60 7.69
CA GLN A 36 17.31 1.34 7.27
C GLN A 36 16.63 0.64 6.08
N VAL A 37 15.55 1.22 5.52
CA VAL A 37 14.82 0.58 4.41
C VAL A 37 15.68 0.57 3.13
N GLY A 38 16.10 -0.62 2.71
CA GLY A 38 16.93 -0.82 1.51
C GLY A 38 16.21 -1.60 0.42
N THR A 39 15.29 -2.48 0.80
CA THR A 39 14.50 -3.32 -0.10
C THR A 39 13.01 -3.12 0.12
N LEU A 40 12.34 -2.63 -0.91
CA LEU A 40 10.89 -2.45 -0.94
C LEU A 40 10.26 -3.57 -1.74
N ALA A 41 9.12 -4.09 -1.32
CA ALA A 41 8.32 -4.97 -2.15
C ALA A 41 6.97 -4.35 -2.49
N VAL A 42 6.49 -4.66 -3.69
CA VAL A 42 5.18 -4.22 -4.17
C VAL A 42 4.46 -5.43 -4.72
N VAL A 43 3.24 -5.66 -4.28
CA VAL A 43 2.38 -6.72 -4.80
C VAL A 43 1.29 -6.07 -5.62
N CYS A 44 1.27 -6.34 -6.92
CA CYS A 44 0.31 -5.72 -7.84
C CYS A 44 0.20 -6.53 -9.14
N ASP A 45 -0.82 -6.28 -9.94
CA ASP A 45 -0.83 -6.71 -11.34
C ASP A 45 0.15 -5.84 -12.12
N ALA A 46 1.32 -6.40 -12.43
CA ALA A 46 2.38 -5.71 -13.15
C ALA A 46 1.97 -5.28 -14.56
N ASN A 47 0.87 -5.79 -15.13
CA ASN A 47 0.34 -5.29 -16.41
C ASN A 47 -0.59 -4.09 -16.23
N GLY A 48 -1.41 -4.08 -15.17
CA GLY A 48 -2.30 -2.96 -14.85
C GLY A 48 -1.58 -1.78 -14.22
N SER A 49 -0.51 -2.04 -13.47
CA SER A 49 0.14 -1.06 -12.59
C SER A 49 1.53 -0.62 -13.08
N LYS A 50 1.86 -0.80 -14.38
CA LYS A 50 3.18 -0.44 -14.95
C LYS A 50 3.57 1.01 -14.70
N ALA A 51 2.62 1.94 -14.86
CA ALA A 51 2.87 3.36 -14.65
C ALA A 51 3.26 3.64 -13.18
N SER A 52 2.47 3.12 -12.24
CA SER A 52 2.71 3.24 -10.80
C SER A 52 4.01 2.57 -10.34
N LEU A 53 4.38 1.44 -10.96
CA LEU A 53 5.66 0.77 -10.70
C LEU A 53 6.84 1.58 -11.23
N GLY A 54 6.70 2.20 -12.40
CA GLY A 54 7.71 3.08 -12.96
C GLY A 54 7.95 4.30 -12.09
N THR A 55 6.88 4.96 -11.63
CA THR A 55 6.98 6.12 -10.72
C THR A 55 7.54 5.72 -9.35
N LEU A 56 7.10 4.59 -8.79
CA LEU A 56 7.62 4.09 -7.52
C LEU A 56 9.10 3.72 -7.62
N THR A 57 9.53 3.07 -8.70
CA THR A 57 10.94 2.72 -8.92
C THR A 57 11.80 3.97 -9.12
N GLY A 58 11.26 4.99 -9.80
CA GLY A 58 11.90 6.30 -9.92
C GLY A 58 12.07 6.99 -8.56
N ALA A 59 10.99 7.07 -7.77
CA ALA A 59 10.98 7.66 -6.43
C ALA A 59 11.84 6.88 -5.42
N ALA A 60 11.99 5.56 -5.62
CA ALA A 60 12.78 4.70 -4.75
C ALA A 60 14.28 5.04 -4.76
N GLY A 61 14.78 5.75 -5.79
CA GLY A 61 16.04 6.51 -5.73
C GLY A 61 17.26 5.75 -5.20
N GLY A 62 17.39 4.45 -5.52
CA GLY A 62 18.48 3.57 -5.06
C GLY A 62 18.06 2.41 -4.14
N MET A 63 16.80 2.33 -3.72
CA MET A 63 16.27 1.15 -3.01
C MET A 63 15.93 0.01 -3.99
N LYS A 64 16.12 -1.23 -3.56
CA LYS A 64 15.80 -2.42 -4.34
C LYS A 64 14.29 -2.67 -4.31
N VAL A 65 13.61 -2.44 -5.43
CA VAL A 65 12.18 -2.71 -5.56
C VAL A 65 11.94 -4.14 -6.07
N ILE A 66 11.26 -4.96 -5.27
CA ILE A 66 10.82 -6.31 -5.63
C ILE A 66 9.35 -6.24 -6.02
N VAL A 67 9.07 -6.35 -7.31
CA VAL A 67 7.70 -6.43 -7.80
C VAL A 67 7.27 -7.89 -7.82
N VAL A 68 6.18 -8.20 -7.13
CA VAL A 68 5.54 -9.51 -7.15
C VAL A 68 4.26 -9.39 -7.97
N ASP A 69 4.33 -9.86 -9.22
CA ASP A 69 3.19 -9.85 -10.13
C ASP A 69 2.12 -10.83 -9.65
N VAL A 70 0.90 -10.32 -9.48
CA VAL A 70 -0.28 -11.12 -9.12
C VAL A 70 -1.39 -10.86 -10.13
N LYS A 71 -1.93 -11.93 -10.73
CA LYS A 71 -3.02 -11.83 -11.71
C LYS A 71 -4.39 -11.98 -11.08
N GLY A 72 -4.47 -12.60 -9.91
CA GLY A 72 -5.68 -12.67 -9.11
C GLY A 72 -5.42 -13.15 -7.68
N PRO A 73 -6.49 -13.28 -6.88
CA PRO A 73 -6.39 -13.66 -5.47
C PRO A 73 -5.72 -15.02 -5.24
N GLN A 74 -5.83 -15.96 -6.19
CA GLN A 74 -5.19 -17.27 -6.11
C GLN A 74 -3.65 -17.22 -6.11
N ASP A 75 -3.06 -16.18 -6.72
CA ASP A 75 -1.60 -15.99 -6.78
C ASP A 75 -1.04 -15.35 -5.50
N MET A 76 -1.92 -14.86 -4.64
CA MET A 76 -1.54 -14.16 -3.41
C MET A 76 -0.78 -15.06 -2.43
N GLY A 77 -1.13 -16.35 -2.36
CA GLY A 77 -0.41 -17.31 -1.53
C GLY A 77 1.05 -17.47 -1.96
N LYS A 78 1.30 -17.52 -3.27
CA LYS A 78 2.67 -17.57 -3.83
C LYS A 78 3.39 -16.24 -3.65
N ALA A 79 2.67 -15.12 -3.76
CA ALA A 79 3.23 -13.80 -3.52
C ALA A 79 3.73 -13.66 -2.09
N ILE A 80 2.91 -14.05 -1.10
CA ILE A 80 3.29 -14.04 0.32
C ILE A 80 4.48 -14.98 0.57
N ALA A 81 4.49 -16.19 0.00
CA ALA A 81 5.62 -17.10 0.14
C ALA A 81 6.92 -16.50 -0.43
N THR A 82 6.82 -15.80 -1.56
CA THR A 82 7.95 -15.09 -2.18
C THR A 82 8.43 -13.95 -1.28
N LEU A 83 7.52 -13.13 -0.74
CA LEU A 83 7.87 -12.06 0.20
C LEU A 83 8.50 -12.60 1.48
N ALA A 84 7.96 -13.68 2.04
CA ALA A 84 8.49 -14.32 3.24
C ALA A 84 9.90 -14.90 3.01
N GLY A 85 10.17 -15.45 1.82
CA GLY A 85 11.49 -15.95 1.44
C GLY A 85 12.49 -14.84 1.12
N ARG A 86 12.04 -13.73 0.54
CA ARG A 86 12.89 -12.60 0.13
C ARG A 86 13.14 -11.59 1.25
N LYS A 87 12.29 -11.57 2.28
CA LYS A 87 12.32 -10.67 3.44
C LYS A 87 12.59 -9.21 3.04
N PRO A 88 11.69 -8.57 2.28
CA PRO A 88 11.81 -7.14 2.04
C PRO A 88 11.72 -6.37 3.36
N ASP A 89 12.35 -5.20 3.41
CA ASP A 89 12.33 -4.35 4.61
C ASP A 89 10.97 -3.68 4.80
N ALA A 90 10.24 -3.42 3.70
CA ALA A 90 8.87 -2.93 3.75
C ALA A 90 8.07 -3.34 2.50
N VAL A 91 6.74 -3.37 2.64
CA VAL A 91 5.82 -3.64 1.53
C VAL A 91 4.96 -2.40 1.24
N ILE A 92 4.83 -2.00 -0.01
CA ILE A 92 3.99 -0.88 -0.44
C ILE A 92 2.73 -1.42 -1.13
N LEU A 93 1.57 -0.88 -0.73
CA LEU A 93 0.26 -1.16 -1.32
C LEU A 93 -0.10 -0.02 -2.29
N LEU A 94 -0.34 -0.37 -3.55
CA LEU A 94 -0.72 0.58 -4.59
C LEU A 94 -2.23 0.80 -4.57
N ALA A 95 -2.69 2.05 -4.44
CA ALA A 95 -4.09 2.39 -4.66
C ALA A 95 -4.46 2.18 -6.13
N GLY A 96 -5.65 1.62 -6.36
CA GLY A 96 -6.18 1.36 -7.71
C GLY A 96 -5.73 0.03 -8.33
N ASP A 97 -4.87 -0.75 -7.68
CA ASP A 97 -4.56 -2.11 -8.16
C ASP A 97 -5.80 -3.02 -8.03
N LYS A 98 -6.13 -3.74 -9.09
CA LYS A 98 -7.35 -4.57 -9.12
C LYS A 98 -7.28 -5.80 -8.20
N VAL A 99 -6.08 -6.24 -7.84
CA VAL A 99 -5.84 -7.50 -7.12
C VAL A 99 -5.50 -7.23 -5.66
N ALA A 100 -4.52 -6.36 -5.41
CA ALA A 100 -4.02 -6.01 -4.07
C ALA A 100 -4.17 -4.51 -3.80
N GLY A 101 -5.17 -3.88 -4.41
CA GLY A 101 -5.48 -2.48 -4.23
C GLY A 101 -5.75 -2.15 -2.77
N ASP A 102 -5.28 -0.98 -2.38
CA ASP A 102 -5.56 -0.41 -1.08
C ASP A 102 -7.08 -0.41 -0.79
N GLY A 103 -7.49 -0.99 0.34
CA GLY A 103 -8.91 -1.19 0.69
C GLY A 103 -9.52 -2.54 0.31
N SER A 104 -8.81 -3.38 -0.47
CA SER A 104 -9.29 -4.72 -0.85
C SER A 104 -9.07 -5.79 0.24
N SER A 105 -9.84 -6.88 0.19
CA SER A 105 -9.66 -8.04 1.07
C SER A 105 -8.28 -8.69 0.92
N ALA A 106 -7.68 -8.62 -0.27
CA ALA A 106 -6.34 -9.11 -0.53
C ALA A 106 -5.26 -8.23 0.11
N ALA A 107 -5.42 -6.90 0.10
CA ALA A 107 -4.54 -5.98 0.81
C ALA A 107 -4.59 -6.22 2.33
N SER A 108 -5.80 -6.42 2.89
CA SER A 108 -5.96 -6.81 4.31
C SER A 108 -5.22 -8.10 4.64
N PHE A 109 -5.34 -9.12 3.78
CA PHE A 109 -4.65 -10.38 3.97
C PHE A 109 -3.12 -10.24 3.89
N LEU A 110 -2.62 -9.45 2.93
CA LEU A 110 -1.19 -9.11 2.84
C LEU A 110 -0.70 -8.41 4.10
N ILE A 111 -1.41 -7.38 4.57
CA ILE A 111 -1.07 -6.63 5.78
C ILE A 111 -0.95 -7.57 6.98
N GLN A 112 -1.95 -8.42 7.20
CA GLN A 112 -1.95 -9.38 8.31
C GLN A 112 -0.78 -10.37 8.22
N ARG A 113 -0.47 -10.86 7.01
CA ARG A 113 0.61 -11.82 6.79
C ARG A 113 1.99 -11.18 6.96
N MET A 114 2.17 -9.93 6.51
CA MET A 114 3.41 -9.19 6.71
C MET A 114 3.60 -8.80 8.18
N ALA A 115 2.53 -8.38 8.86
CA ALA A 115 2.57 -8.11 10.29
C ALA A 115 2.98 -9.36 11.11
N ALA A 116 2.50 -10.56 10.73
CA ALA A 116 2.89 -11.81 11.39
C ALA A 116 4.39 -12.12 11.28
N ILE A 117 5.04 -11.70 10.20
CA ILE A 117 6.49 -11.84 10.00
C ILE A 117 7.26 -10.55 10.32
N LYS A 118 6.62 -9.59 11.00
CA LYS A 118 7.16 -8.30 11.43
C LYS A 118 7.69 -7.42 10.29
N ILE A 119 7.15 -7.56 9.08
CA ILE A 119 7.45 -6.68 7.96
C ILE A 119 6.40 -5.56 7.92
N PRO A 120 6.82 -4.28 7.99
CA PRO A 120 5.89 -3.17 7.91
C PRO A 120 5.30 -3.01 6.51
N THR A 121 4.06 -2.51 6.46
CA THR A 121 3.38 -2.19 5.21
C THR A 121 3.03 -0.70 5.14
N ALA A 122 3.15 -0.12 3.95
CA ALA A 122 2.83 1.27 3.66
C ALA A 122 1.68 1.33 2.64
N ALA A 123 0.62 2.02 3.02
CA ALA A 123 -0.58 2.23 2.23
C ALA A 123 -0.54 3.59 1.51
N THR A 124 -1.43 3.77 0.54
CA THR A 124 -1.62 5.03 -0.20
C THR A 124 -3.04 5.61 -0.01
N SER A 125 -3.86 4.95 0.82
CA SER A 125 -5.20 5.34 1.20
C SER A 125 -5.47 5.16 2.71
N GLU A 126 -6.51 5.84 3.20
CA GLU A 126 -6.99 5.68 4.59
C GLU A 126 -7.44 4.25 4.92
N ALA A 127 -8.01 3.55 3.93
CA ALA A 127 -8.55 2.21 4.12
C ALA A 127 -7.45 1.22 4.49
N GLY A 128 -6.29 1.28 3.84
CA GLY A 128 -5.15 0.42 4.10
C GLY A 128 -4.56 0.63 5.49
N VAL A 129 -4.52 1.86 5.98
CA VAL A 129 -4.07 2.15 7.36
C VAL A 129 -5.05 1.59 8.39
N LYS A 130 -6.36 1.72 8.15
CA LYS A 130 -7.40 1.11 8.98
C LYS A 130 -7.36 -0.42 8.94
N GLN A 131 -6.94 -1.00 7.82
CA GLN A 131 -6.73 -2.45 7.66
C GLN A 131 -5.45 -2.96 8.34
N GLY A 132 -4.63 -2.05 8.90
CA GLY A 132 -3.44 -2.37 9.68
C GLY A 132 -2.12 -2.03 8.99
N ALA A 133 -2.10 -1.21 7.94
CA ALA A 133 -0.85 -0.69 7.42
C ALA A 133 -0.15 0.21 8.44
N ALA A 134 1.17 0.13 8.53
CA ALA A 134 1.94 0.89 9.52
C ALA A 134 1.90 2.39 9.22
N LEU A 135 2.01 2.77 7.94
CA LEU A 135 1.87 4.14 7.46
C LEU A 135 0.93 4.20 6.26
N GLY A 136 0.34 5.35 5.99
CA GLY A 136 -0.35 5.63 4.74
C GLY A 136 -0.18 7.08 4.31
N ILE A 137 0.16 7.31 3.05
CA ILE A 137 0.22 8.65 2.46
C ILE A 137 0.00 8.56 0.96
N GLY A 138 -0.91 9.40 0.46
CA GLY A 138 -1.24 9.48 -0.95
C GLY A 138 -2.55 10.22 -1.20
N PRO A 139 -3.04 10.25 -2.44
CA PRO A 139 -4.30 10.91 -2.78
C PRO A 139 -5.50 10.28 -2.04
N GLY A 140 -5.44 8.98 -1.74
CA GLY A 140 -6.46 8.29 -0.95
C GLY A 140 -6.47 8.66 0.55
N THR A 141 -5.47 9.40 1.03
CA THR A 141 -5.45 10.03 2.36
C THR A 141 -5.65 11.54 2.29
N GLY A 142 -5.99 12.07 1.11
CA GLY A 142 -6.03 13.52 0.86
C GLY A 142 -4.67 14.20 0.99
N GLY A 143 -3.57 13.46 0.76
CA GLY A 143 -2.20 13.95 0.94
C GLY A 143 -1.74 14.00 2.40
N ARG A 144 -2.54 13.49 3.35
CA ARG A 144 -2.19 13.47 4.76
C ARG A 144 -1.36 12.24 5.08
N LEU A 145 -0.31 12.42 5.88
CA LEU A 145 0.42 11.30 6.44
C LEU A 145 -0.42 10.71 7.58
N LEU A 146 -0.73 9.42 7.47
CA LEU A 146 -1.44 8.65 8.47
C LEU A 146 -0.54 7.56 9.00
N SER A 147 -0.67 7.21 10.26
CA SER A 147 0.11 6.14 10.88
C SER A 147 -0.73 5.33 11.83
N ASN A 148 -0.63 4.00 11.76
CA ASN A 148 -1.18 3.14 12.79
C ASN A 148 -0.12 2.92 13.86
N ALA A 149 -0.19 3.68 14.96
CA ALA A 149 0.85 3.68 15.99
C ALA A 149 1.08 2.29 16.62
N LYS A 150 0.04 1.45 16.68
CA LYS A 150 0.16 0.08 17.24
C LYS A 150 0.94 -0.83 16.31
N VAL A 151 0.60 -0.85 15.02
CA VAL A 151 1.31 -1.68 14.04
C VAL A 151 2.73 -1.13 13.80
N ALA A 152 2.86 0.20 13.81
CA ALA A 152 4.14 0.87 13.74
C ALA A 152 5.08 0.46 14.90
N ALA A 153 4.59 0.44 16.14
CA ALA A 153 5.40 -0.03 17.27
C ALA A 153 5.80 -1.51 17.14
N VAL A 154 4.88 -2.38 16.70
CA VAL A 154 5.13 -3.83 16.54
C VAL A 154 6.15 -4.12 15.42
N ALA A 155 6.12 -3.34 14.34
CA ALA A 155 7.00 -3.49 13.19
C ALA A 155 8.28 -2.62 13.27
N GLY A 156 8.58 -2.00 14.42
CA GLY A 156 9.81 -1.23 14.63
C GLY A 156 9.90 0.07 13.80
N VAL A 157 8.75 0.69 13.58
CA VAL A 157 8.54 1.85 12.71
C VAL A 157 8.51 3.11 13.55
N ALA A 158 9.37 4.09 13.26
CA ALA A 158 9.23 5.41 13.85
C ALA A 158 8.07 6.16 13.18
N VAL A 159 7.11 6.66 13.95
CA VAL A 159 6.03 7.48 13.40
C VAL A 159 6.60 8.87 13.05
N PRO A 160 6.57 9.31 11.78
CA PRO A 160 7.13 10.61 11.41
C PRO A 160 6.32 11.76 12.04
N ALA A 161 7.01 12.84 12.43
CA ALA A 161 6.35 14.04 12.92
C ALA A 161 5.39 14.62 11.85
N GLY A 162 4.13 14.84 12.24
CA GLY A 162 3.05 15.26 11.34
C GLY A 162 2.14 14.13 10.84
N ALA A 163 2.43 12.87 11.20
CA ALA A 163 1.49 11.78 10.95
C ALA A 163 0.27 11.88 11.87
N THR A 164 -0.93 11.79 11.30
CA THR A 164 -2.16 11.65 12.06
C THR A 164 -2.32 10.18 12.46
N ALA A 165 -2.39 9.92 13.75
CA ALA A 165 -2.58 8.57 14.26
C ALA A 165 -4.01 8.08 13.96
N LEU A 166 -4.11 6.87 13.39
CA LEU A 166 -5.36 6.11 13.22
C LEU A 166 -5.39 4.89 14.14
#